data_AF-A0A0S7X296-F1
#
_entry.id   AF-A0A0S7X296-F1
#
_cell.length_a   1.000
_cell.length_b   1.000
_cell.length_c   1.000
_cell.angle_alpha   90.00
_cell.angle_beta   90.00
_cell.angle_gamma   90.00
#
_symmetry.space_group_name_H-M   'P 1'
#
loop_
_entity.id
_entity.type
_entity.pdbx_description
1 polymer ?
#
loop_
_entity_poly.entity_id
_entity_poly.type
_entity_poly.pdbx_seq_one_letter_code
_entity_poly.pdbx_strand_id
1 'polypeptide(L)'
;MIPRKDAKILREKLKKIKIFLFDFDGVFTNGEQGIGFNERDVMGINMLRLGYYLVSKRLPIICITTGEKNDSIVKLVKREHFEYLFLGIKDKKLTLNFFEKKISIKPSQIAVVYDDVNDLSVVEKVDLKILVNQSGTPIFKELMKRQKKYDYLTYEKGGEGAVREICELILGLLGIYSDCIKHRQNYSKIYKKYWAIRNDLTSLCYLQRANRLQKLII
;
A
#
# COMPACT_ATOMS: atom_id res chain seq x y z
N MET A 1 -10.32 18.16 -4.62
CA MET A 1 -11.54 17.32 -4.61
C MET A 1 -11.57 16.50 -5.91
N ILE A 2 -11.69 15.17 -5.84
CA ILE A 2 -11.68 14.30 -7.03
C ILE A 2 -12.97 14.52 -7.84
N PRO A 3 -12.90 14.75 -9.17
CA PRO A 3 -14.10 14.87 -9.99
C PRO A 3 -15.02 13.65 -9.88
N ARG A 4 -16.34 13.85 -9.91
CA ARG A 4 -17.34 12.78 -9.68
C ARG A 4 -17.19 11.58 -10.64
N LYS A 5 -16.80 11.83 -11.89
CA LYS A 5 -16.55 10.78 -12.89
C LYS A 5 -15.34 9.91 -12.49
N ASP A 6 -14.28 10.54 -12.00
CA ASP A 6 -13.04 9.87 -11.59
C ASP A 6 -13.27 9.07 -10.30
N ALA A 7 -14.08 9.59 -9.37
CA ALA A 7 -14.49 8.86 -8.17
C ALA A 7 -15.23 7.55 -8.49
N LYS A 8 -16.11 7.54 -9.50
CA LYS A 8 -16.80 6.32 -9.95
C LYS A 8 -15.81 5.30 -10.52
N ILE A 9 -14.86 5.74 -11.36
CA ILE A 9 -13.85 4.88 -11.97
C ILE A 9 -12.96 4.26 -10.89
N LEU A 10 -12.45 5.08 -9.95
CA LEU A 10 -11.66 4.61 -8.82
C LEU A 10 -12.40 3.57 -7.98
N ARG A 11 -13.68 3.80 -7.70
CA ARG A 11 -14.51 2.84 -6.95
C ARG A 11 -14.62 1.49 -7.65
N GLU A 12 -14.77 1.46 -8.97
CA GLU A 12 -14.82 0.19 -9.73
C GLU A 12 -13.48 -0.54 -9.77
N LYS A 13 -12.36 0.19 -9.82
CA LYS A 13 -11.01 -0.40 -9.68
C LYS A 13 -10.87 -1.03 -8.29
N LEU A 14 -11.19 -0.28 -7.23
CA LEU A 14 -11.04 -0.70 -5.82
C LEU A 14 -11.74 -2.01 -5.48
N LYS A 15 -12.91 -2.29 -6.09
CA LYS A 15 -13.63 -3.56 -5.90
C LYS A 15 -12.84 -4.80 -6.33
N LYS A 16 -11.88 -4.65 -7.24
CA LYS A 16 -11.06 -5.75 -7.77
C LYS A 16 -9.74 -5.91 -7.01
N ILE A 17 -9.32 -4.89 -6.28
CA ILE A 17 -8.04 -4.83 -5.60
C ILE A 17 -8.01 -5.85 -4.45
N LYS A 18 -6.94 -6.64 -4.44
CA LYS A 18 -6.63 -7.64 -3.42
C LYS A 18 -5.31 -7.37 -2.72
N ILE A 19 -4.38 -6.67 -3.40
CA ILE A 19 -3.07 -6.32 -2.87
C ILE A 19 -2.90 -4.80 -2.90
N PHE A 20 -2.49 -4.22 -1.78
CA PHE A 20 -1.88 -2.90 -1.73
C PHE A 20 -0.37 -3.05 -1.63
N LEU A 21 0.32 -2.70 -2.72
CA LEU A 21 1.76 -2.74 -2.86
C LEU A 21 2.30 -1.33 -2.63
N PHE A 22 3.05 -1.14 -1.56
CA PHE A 22 3.65 0.13 -1.22
C PHE A 22 5.15 0.10 -1.52
N ASP A 23 5.66 1.18 -2.07
CA ASP A 23 7.05 1.57 -1.81
C ASP A 23 7.23 2.00 -0.34
N PHE A 24 8.47 2.17 0.13
CA PHE A 24 8.76 2.60 1.48
C PHE A 24 9.27 4.04 1.56
N ASP A 25 10.40 4.31 0.93
CA ASP A 25 11.13 5.57 1.06
C ASP A 25 10.44 6.65 0.24
N GLY A 26 9.95 7.71 0.90
CA GLY A 26 9.12 8.71 0.22
C GLY A 26 7.63 8.39 0.17
N VAL A 27 7.22 7.21 0.67
CA VAL A 27 5.82 6.85 0.94
C VAL A 27 5.51 6.88 2.43
N PHE A 28 6.19 6.03 3.21
CA PHE A 28 6.06 5.98 4.67
C PHE A 28 7.02 6.94 5.38
N THR A 29 8.04 7.41 4.67
CA THR A 29 9.04 8.38 5.13
C THR A 29 9.06 9.58 4.19
N ASN A 30 9.73 10.65 4.59
CA ASN A 30 10.00 11.82 3.75
C ASN A 30 11.15 11.59 2.74
N GLY A 31 11.66 10.35 2.61
CA GLY A 31 12.81 9.99 1.78
C GLY A 31 14.17 10.14 2.48
N GLU A 32 14.21 10.63 3.74
CA GLU A 32 15.44 10.70 4.52
C GLU A 32 15.77 9.35 5.18
N GLN A 33 17.04 8.94 5.09
CA GLN A 33 17.49 7.69 5.69
C GLN A 33 17.43 7.74 7.22
N GLY A 34 17.12 6.60 7.84
CA GLY A 34 17.10 6.46 9.30
C GLY A 34 15.81 6.93 9.98
N ILE A 35 14.90 7.59 9.26
CA ILE A 35 13.58 7.97 9.78
C ILE A 35 12.63 6.77 9.75
N GLY A 36 11.86 6.61 10.83
CA GLY A 36 10.85 5.56 10.96
C GLY A 36 9.54 5.90 10.25
N PHE A 37 8.58 4.98 10.29
CA PHE A 37 7.20 5.24 9.88
C PHE A 37 6.45 6.03 10.99
N ASN A 38 5.33 6.65 10.63
CA ASN A 38 4.48 7.36 11.59
C ASN A 38 3.19 6.58 11.94
N GLU A 39 2.62 6.86 13.12
CA GLU A 39 1.41 6.19 13.60
C GLU A 39 0.13 6.58 12.85
N ARG A 40 0.12 7.74 12.17
CA ARG A 40 -1.06 8.16 11.39
C ARG A 40 -1.28 7.22 10.22
N ASP A 41 -0.21 6.88 9.51
CA ASP A 41 -0.21 5.97 8.37
C ASP A 41 -0.52 4.54 8.79
N VAL A 42 0.04 4.10 9.92
CA VAL A 42 -0.29 2.82 10.54
C VAL A 42 -1.78 2.70 10.84
N MET A 43 -2.36 3.72 11.47
CA MET A 43 -3.80 3.73 11.75
C MET A 43 -4.62 3.72 10.45
N GLY A 44 -4.15 4.42 9.41
CA GLY A 44 -4.73 4.38 8.07
C GLY A 44 -4.84 2.95 7.54
N ILE A 45 -3.74 2.20 7.53
CA ILE A 45 -3.72 0.81 7.05
C ILE A 45 -4.61 -0.11 7.90
N ASN A 46 -4.60 0.07 9.22
CA ASN A 46 -5.46 -0.69 10.12
C ASN A 46 -6.95 -0.43 9.83
N MET A 47 -7.34 0.81 9.55
CA MET A 47 -8.71 1.16 9.16
C MET A 47 -9.06 0.63 7.75
N LEU A 48 -8.12 0.68 6.81
CA LEU A 48 -8.28 0.13 5.45
C LEU A 48 -8.60 -1.38 5.51
N ARG A 49 -7.79 -2.14 6.26
CA ARG A 49 -7.99 -3.58 6.45
C ARG A 49 -9.32 -3.90 7.14
N LEU A 50 -9.68 -3.13 8.18
CA LEU A 50 -10.99 -3.26 8.81
C LEU A 50 -12.12 -3.05 7.80
N GLY A 51 -12.05 -2.01 6.97
CA GLY A 51 -13.08 -1.73 5.96
C GLY A 51 -13.26 -2.87 4.97
N TYR A 52 -12.16 -3.39 4.41
CA TYR A 52 -12.21 -4.56 3.54
C TYR A 52 -12.76 -5.80 4.25
N TYR A 53 -12.42 -6.00 5.53
CA TYR A 53 -12.97 -7.08 6.35
C TYR A 53 -14.48 -6.93 6.58
N LEU A 54 -14.98 -5.72 6.82
CA LEU A 54 -16.41 -5.47 7.01
C LEU A 54 -17.22 -5.92 5.80
N VAL A 55 -16.75 -5.59 4.59
CA VAL A 55 -17.43 -5.89 3.32
C VAL A 55 -17.26 -7.35 2.89
N SER A 56 -16.04 -7.88 2.95
CA SER A 56 -15.70 -9.16 2.29
C SER A 56 -15.39 -10.30 3.24
N LYS A 57 -15.29 -10.01 4.55
CA LYS A 57 -14.76 -10.93 5.59
C LYS A 57 -13.35 -11.44 5.29
N ARG A 58 -12.62 -10.75 4.42
CA ARG A 58 -11.23 -11.03 4.05
C ARG A 58 -10.40 -9.76 4.22
N LEU A 59 -9.14 -9.94 4.60
CA LEU A 59 -8.17 -8.85 4.65
C LEU A 59 -7.60 -8.63 3.25
N PRO A 60 -7.35 -7.37 2.86
CA PRO A 60 -6.50 -7.10 1.71
C PRO A 60 -5.06 -7.40 2.11
N ILE A 61 -4.29 -7.93 1.17
CA ILE A 61 -2.86 -8.19 1.36
C ILE A 61 -2.15 -6.83 1.38
N ILE A 62 -1.37 -6.59 2.42
CA ILE A 62 -0.48 -5.42 2.52
C ILE A 62 0.94 -5.89 2.23
N CYS A 63 1.58 -5.23 1.28
CA CYS A 63 2.93 -5.55 0.86
C CYS A 63 3.79 -4.30 0.79
N ILE A 64 5.05 -4.41 1.25
CA ILE A 64 6.08 -3.41 0.99
C ILE A 64 7.13 -3.98 0.04
N THR A 65 7.52 -3.22 -0.98
CA THR A 65 8.65 -3.53 -1.86
C THR A 65 9.60 -2.35 -1.92
N THR A 66 10.86 -2.54 -1.53
CA THR A 66 11.86 -1.45 -1.52
C THR A 66 13.18 -1.94 -2.11
N GLY A 67 13.93 -1.01 -2.70
CA GLY A 67 15.34 -1.20 -3.05
C GLY A 67 16.26 -1.23 -1.85
N GLU A 68 15.81 -0.69 -0.72
CA GLU A 68 16.60 -0.51 0.49
C GLU A 68 16.47 -1.66 1.48
N LYS A 69 17.37 -1.66 2.47
CA LYS A 69 17.38 -2.59 3.60
C LYS A 69 17.56 -1.79 4.88
N ASN A 70 16.47 -1.61 5.61
CA ASN A 70 16.46 -0.85 6.87
C ASN A 70 15.59 -1.57 7.92
N ASP A 71 16.08 -1.61 9.15
CA ASP A 71 15.40 -2.19 10.32
C ASP A 71 14.02 -1.56 10.57
N SER A 72 13.83 -0.27 10.28
CA SER A 72 12.54 0.42 10.42
C SER A 72 11.44 -0.26 9.59
N ILE A 73 11.79 -0.77 8.41
CA ILE A 73 10.87 -1.48 7.51
C ILE A 73 10.47 -2.81 8.11
N VAL A 74 11.44 -3.57 8.60
CA VAL A 74 11.20 -4.88 9.24
C VAL A 74 10.37 -4.70 10.52
N LYS A 75 10.65 -3.67 11.32
CA LYS A 75 9.87 -3.33 12.52
C LYS A 75 8.42 -3.02 12.16
N LEU A 76 8.17 -2.20 11.13
CA LEU A 76 6.81 -1.90 10.66
C LEU A 76 6.07 -3.18 10.25
N VAL A 77 6.68 -3.96 9.35
CA VAL A 77 6.07 -5.16 8.78
C VAL A 77 5.71 -6.17 9.86
N LYS A 78 6.62 -6.42 10.81
CA LYS A 78 6.36 -7.35 11.93
C LYS A 78 5.27 -6.83 12.85
N ARG A 79 5.38 -5.58 13.30
CA ARG A 79 4.42 -4.98 14.24
C ARG A 79 3.02 -4.91 13.65
N GLU A 80 2.95 -4.62 12.35
CA GLU A 80 1.70 -4.48 11.62
C GLU A 80 1.20 -5.75 10.93
N HIS A 81 1.97 -6.84 11.01
CA HIS A 81 1.69 -8.12 10.35
C HIS A 81 1.38 -7.92 8.86
N PHE A 82 2.22 -7.16 8.16
CA PHE A 82 2.11 -7.04 6.70
C PHE A 82 2.54 -8.36 6.07
N GLU A 83 1.70 -8.90 5.19
CA GLU A 83 1.80 -10.28 4.72
C GLU A 83 3.08 -10.51 3.91
N TYR A 84 3.54 -9.50 3.16
CA TYR A 84 4.73 -9.60 2.33
C TYR A 84 5.67 -8.40 2.49
N LEU A 85 6.96 -8.69 2.56
CA LEU A 85 8.03 -7.71 2.50
C LEU A 85 9.08 -8.15 1.48
N PHE A 86 9.37 -7.31 0.50
CA PHE A 86 10.43 -7.52 -0.47
C PHE A 86 11.53 -6.47 -0.30
N LEU A 87 12.74 -6.93 0.02
CA LEU A 87 13.91 -6.09 0.35
C LEU A 87 14.99 -6.19 -0.73
N GLY A 88 15.69 -5.08 -0.96
CA GLY A 88 16.79 -5.04 -1.93
C GLY A 88 16.33 -5.12 -3.39
N ILE A 89 15.06 -4.83 -3.68
CA ILE A 89 14.45 -5.02 -4.98
C ILE A 89 14.81 -3.87 -5.93
N LYS A 90 15.80 -4.09 -6.80
CA LYS A 90 16.20 -3.10 -7.81
C LYS A 90 15.27 -3.07 -9.02
N ASP A 91 14.78 -4.25 -9.44
CA ASP A 91 13.74 -4.37 -10.45
C ASP A 91 12.45 -4.86 -9.80
N LYS A 92 11.54 -3.93 -9.51
CA LYS A 92 10.26 -4.20 -8.85
C LYS A 92 9.31 -5.09 -9.69
N LYS A 93 9.62 -5.38 -10.97
CA LYS A 93 8.93 -6.44 -11.73
C LYS A 93 9.07 -7.83 -11.10
N LEU A 94 10.15 -8.08 -10.35
CA LEU A 94 10.32 -9.35 -9.62
C LEU A 94 9.18 -9.57 -8.62
N THR A 95 8.73 -8.51 -7.96
CA THR A 95 7.60 -8.55 -7.01
C THR A 95 6.28 -8.90 -7.72
N LEU A 96 6.01 -8.31 -8.89
CA LEU A 96 4.83 -8.66 -9.68
C LEU A 96 4.86 -10.10 -10.18
N ASN A 97 6.00 -10.55 -10.70
CA ASN A 97 6.17 -11.93 -11.16
C ASN A 97 5.95 -12.94 -10.02
N PHE A 98 6.35 -12.58 -8.79
CA PHE A 98 6.08 -13.40 -7.62
C PHE A 98 4.58 -13.52 -7.35
N PHE A 99 3.85 -12.41 -7.35
CA PHE A 99 2.40 -12.45 -7.12
C PHE A 99 1.65 -13.24 -8.18
N GLU A 100 2.01 -13.10 -9.45
CA GLU A 100 1.39 -13.86 -10.54
C GLU A 100 1.67 -15.36 -10.40
N LYS A 101 2.93 -15.74 -10.18
CA LYS A 101 3.35 -17.16 -10.22
C LYS A 101 3.12 -17.92 -8.91
N LYS A 102 3.22 -17.25 -7.77
CA LYS A 102 3.16 -17.89 -6.45
C LYS A 102 1.84 -17.66 -5.72
N ILE A 103 1.22 -16.50 -5.93
CA ILE A 103 -0.02 -16.11 -5.24
C ILE A 103 -1.24 -16.12 -6.18
N SER A 104 -1.02 -16.37 -7.49
CA SER A 104 -2.06 -16.38 -8.52
C SER A 104 -2.89 -15.08 -8.57
N ILE A 105 -2.21 -13.95 -8.33
CA ILE A 105 -2.81 -12.61 -8.39
C ILE A 105 -2.35 -11.91 -9.67
N LYS A 106 -3.30 -11.41 -10.45
CA LYS A 106 -3.01 -10.65 -11.66
C LYS A 106 -2.65 -9.20 -11.31
N PRO A 107 -1.80 -8.51 -12.11
CA PRO A 107 -1.49 -7.10 -11.93
C PRO A 107 -2.73 -6.19 -11.85
N SER A 108 -3.82 -6.58 -12.52
CA SER A 108 -5.10 -5.85 -12.47
C SER A 108 -5.83 -5.90 -11.12
N GLN A 109 -5.32 -6.67 -10.14
CA GLN A 109 -5.86 -6.78 -8.79
C GLN A 109 -4.92 -6.13 -7.75
N ILE A 110 -3.95 -5.36 -8.22
CA ILE A 110 -2.93 -4.71 -7.40
C ILE A 110 -3.14 -3.19 -7.48
N ALA A 111 -3.12 -2.56 -6.32
CA ALA A 111 -2.95 -1.12 -6.19
C ALA A 111 -1.50 -0.85 -5.81
N VAL A 112 -0.83 0.07 -6.52
CA VAL A 112 0.53 0.51 -6.17
C VAL A 112 0.49 1.92 -5.58
N VAL A 113 1.25 2.12 -4.51
CA VAL A 113 1.54 3.43 -3.91
C VAL A 113 3.03 3.68 -4.04
N TYR A 114 3.40 4.74 -4.74
CA TYR A 114 4.78 5.02 -5.14
C TYR A 114 5.07 6.51 -5.17
N ASP A 115 6.35 6.89 -5.22
CA ASP A 115 6.78 8.29 -5.23
C ASP A 115 7.78 8.62 -6.35
N ASP A 116 8.58 7.66 -6.84
CA ASP A 116 9.70 7.93 -7.76
C ASP A 116 9.82 6.96 -8.97
N VAL A 117 10.86 7.16 -9.78
CA VAL A 117 11.11 6.52 -11.07
C VAL A 117 11.36 5.01 -11.01
N ASN A 118 11.88 4.49 -9.90
CA ASN A 118 12.18 3.06 -9.71
C ASN A 118 10.90 2.20 -9.64
N ASP A 119 9.74 2.82 -9.37
CA ASP A 119 8.43 2.18 -9.36
C ASP A 119 7.74 2.10 -10.71
N LEU A 120 8.18 2.87 -11.71
CA LEU A 120 7.48 2.96 -13.00
C LEU A 120 7.31 1.59 -13.66
N SER A 121 8.28 0.70 -13.48
CA SER A 121 8.25 -0.68 -13.95
C SER A 121 7.04 -1.49 -13.45
N VAL A 122 6.53 -1.17 -12.26
CA VAL A 122 5.32 -1.74 -11.64
C VAL A 122 4.09 -0.95 -12.04
N VAL A 123 4.18 0.38 -11.97
CA VAL A 123 3.09 1.32 -12.29
C VAL A 123 2.53 1.07 -13.69
N GLU A 124 3.36 0.68 -14.66
CA GLU A 124 2.90 0.36 -16.02
C GLU A 124 1.96 -0.84 -16.11
N LYS A 125 2.03 -1.78 -15.15
CA LYS A 125 1.35 -3.08 -15.25
C LYS A 125 0.09 -3.19 -14.40
N VAL A 126 -0.06 -2.36 -13.37
CA VAL A 126 -1.14 -2.48 -12.37
C VAL A 126 -2.36 -1.63 -12.71
N ASP A 127 -3.51 -1.94 -12.09
CA ASP A 127 -4.78 -1.25 -12.38
C ASP A 127 -4.94 0.05 -11.61
N LEU A 128 -4.66 0.07 -10.31
CA LEU A 128 -4.79 1.26 -9.47
C LEU A 128 -3.41 1.84 -9.11
N LYS A 129 -3.19 3.10 -9.46
CA LYS A 129 -1.89 3.76 -9.34
C LYS A 129 -2.04 5.01 -8.48
N ILE A 130 -1.28 5.10 -7.40
CA ILE A 130 -1.36 6.23 -6.48
C ILE A 130 0.03 6.82 -6.32
N LEU A 131 0.20 8.05 -6.78
CA LEU A 131 1.44 8.80 -6.65
C LEU A 131 1.41 9.59 -5.34
N VAL A 132 2.44 9.42 -4.52
CA VAL A 132 2.65 10.21 -3.31
C VAL A 132 3.30 11.53 -3.68
N ASN A 133 2.78 12.61 -3.10
CA ASN A 133 3.35 13.94 -3.28
C ASN A 133 4.74 14.02 -2.62
N GLN A 134 5.69 14.61 -3.32
CA GLN A 134 7.05 14.80 -2.82
C GLN A 134 7.53 16.23 -3.11
N SER A 135 8.38 16.73 -2.22
CA SER A 135 9.16 17.95 -2.46
C SER A 135 10.27 17.66 -3.48
N GLY A 136 10.68 18.63 -4.28
CA GLY A 136 11.81 18.47 -5.20
C GLY A 136 11.55 17.69 -6.50
N THR A 137 10.33 17.18 -6.74
CA THR A 137 9.97 16.41 -7.94
C THR A 137 8.95 17.09 -8.89
N PRO A 138 8.98 18.42 -9.13
CA PRO A 138 7.92 19.10 -9.89
C PRO A 138 7.81 18.61 -11.35
N ILE A 139 8.96 18.40 -12.01
CA ILE A 139 9.00 17.94 -13.42
C ILE A 139 8.51 16.48 -13.52
N PHE A 140 8.91 15.63 -12.57
CA PHE A 140 8.46 14.24 -12.53
C PHE A 140 6.94 14.14 -12.36
N LYS A 141 6.36 14.89 -11.42
CA LYS A 141 4.90 14.91 -11.20
C LYS A 141 4.14 15.36 -12.45
N GLU A 142 4.62 16.40 -13.14
CA GLU A 142 4.01 16.85 -14.38
C GLU A 142 4.12 15.80 -15.50
N LEU A 143 5.26 15.11 -15.61
CA LEU A 143 5.42 14.00 -16.56
C LEU A 143 4.45 12.85 -16.26
N MET A 144 4.32 12.45 -14.99
CA MET A 144 3.40 11.40 -14.55
C MET A 144 1.95 11.75 -14.87
N LYS A 145 1.58 13.02 -14.68
CA LYS A 145 0.25 13.53 -15.04
C LYS A 145 0.01 13.43 -16.55
N ARG A 146 0.94 13.94 -17.37
CA ARG A 146 0.84 13.92 -18.84
C ARG A 146 0.75 12.49 -19.40
N GLN A 147 1.49 11.56 -18.80
CA GLN A 147 1.51 10.15 -19.20
C GLN A 147 0.43 9.30 -18.52
N LYS A 148 -0.45 9.89 -17.70
CA LYS A 148 -1.51 9.19 -16.94
C LYS A 148 -0.97 8.01 -16.12
N LYS A 149 0.14 8.24 -15.41
CA LYS A 149 0.81 7.22 -14.58
C LYS A 149 0.24 7.09 -13.17
N TYR A 150 -0.70 7.94 -12.77
CA TYR A 150 -1.45 7.79 -11.53
C TYR A 150 -2.95 8.03 -11.76
N ASP A 151 -3.77 7.40 -10.93
CA ASP A 151 -5.20 7.65 -10.80
C ASP A 151 -5.51 8.64 -9.67
N TYR A 152 -4.61 8.73 -8.69
CA TYR A 152 -4.66 9.69 -7.60
C TYR A 152 -3.26 10.22 -7.27
N LEU A 153 -3.16 11.53 -7.01
CA LEU A 153 -1.98 12.18 -6.46
C LEU A 153 -2.35 12.68 -5.07
N THR A 154 -1.61 12.29 -4.04
CA THR A 154 -1.88 12.73 -2.67
C THR A 154 -1.68 14.23 -2.51
N TYR A 155 -2.34 14.83 -1.52
CA TYR A 155 -2.00 16.17 -1.08
C TYR A 155 -0.82 16.13 -0.11
N GLU A 156 -0.93 15.28 0.91
CA GLU A 156 0.10 15.04 1.92
C GLU A 156 1.34 14.41 1.30
N LYS A 157 2.49 14.70 1.89
CA LYS A 157 3.77 14.14 1.47
C LYS A 157 4.07 12.80 2.13
N GLY A 158 5.05 12.09 1.57
CA GLY A 158 5.64 10.92 2.20
C GLY A 158 6.08 11.21 3.65
N GLY A 159 5.75 10.31 4.58
CA GLY A 159 6.05 10.49 6.00
C GLY A 159 5.21 11.55 6.73
N GLU A 160 4.43 12.37 6.01
CA GLU A 160 3.59 13.43 6.57
C GLU A 160 2.11 13.02 6.69
N GLY A 161 1.74 11.84 6.22
CA GLY A 161 0.36 11.31 6.31
C GLY A 161 -0.25 10.87 4.98
N ALA A 162 0.55 10.78 3.90
CA ALA A 162 0.07 10.35 2.60
C ALA A 162 -0.61 8.98 2.63
N VAL A 163 -0.09 7.99 3.34
CA VAL A 163 -0.71 6.66 3.42
C VAL A 163 -2.03 6.73 4.18
N ARG A 164 -2.12 7.54 5.24
CA ARG A 164 -3.38 7.83 5.93
C ARG A 164 -4.43 8.45 4.99
N GLU A 165 -4.04 9.47 4.24
CA GLU A 165 -4.90 10.13 3.26
C GLU A 165 -5.45 9.11 2.24
N ILE A 166 -4.57 8.28 1.68
CA ILE A 166 -4.93 7.22 0.73
C ILE A 166 -5.95 6.26 1.35
N CYS A 167 -5.70 5.79 2.58
CA CYS A 167 -6.59 4.85 3.25
C CYS A 167 -7.97 5.46 3.51
N GLU A 168 -8.04 6.71 3.99
CA GLU A 168 -9.32 7.41 4.18
C GLU A 168 -10.06 7.62 2.86
N LEU A 169 -9.36 8.04 1.81
CA LEU A 169 -9.94 8.20 0.48
C LEU A 169 -10.59 6.90 0.00
N ILE A 170 -9.89 5.77 0.12
CA ILE A 170 -10.40 4.46 -0.29
C ILE A 170 -11.66 4.09 0.50
N LEU A 171 -11.62 4.23 1.82
CA LEU A 171 -12.77 3.92 2.68
C LEU A 171 -13.97 4.83 2.39
N GLY A 172 -13.72 6.10 2.08
CA GLY A 172 -14.72 7.07 1.65
C GLY A 172 -15.35 6.71 0.30
N LEU A 173 -14.53 6.38 -0.71
CA LEU A 173 -15.00 5.94 -2.03
C LEU A 173 -15.80 4.64 -1.98
N LEU A 174 -15.46 3.74 -1.07
CA LEU A 174 -16.21 2.50 -0.83
C LEU A 174 -17.49 2.74 -0.01
N GLY A 175 -17.63 3.89 0.64
CA GLY A 175 -18.80 4.25 1.45
C GLY A 175 -18.85 3.55 2.81
N ILE A 176 -17.70 3.14 3.34
CA ILE A 176 -17.59 2.28 4.55
C ILE A 176 -16.83 2.94 5.70
N TYR A 177 -16.35 4.18 5.52
CA TYR A 177 -15.53 4.87 6.51
C TYR A 177 -16.25 5.03 7.87
N SER A 178 -17.50 5.52 7.84
CA SER A 178 -18.31 5.70 9.06
C SER A 178 -18.55 4.39 9.81
N ASP A 179 -18.72 3.27 9.10
CA ASP A 179 -18.91 1.96 9.73
C ASP A 179 -17.62 1.45 10.38
N CYS A 180 -16.46 1.69 9.74
CA CYS A 180 -15.16 1.40 10.34
C CYS A 180 -14.99 2.14 11.67
N ILE A 181 -15.32 3.43 11.72
CA ILE A 181 -15.25 4.25 12.94
C ILE A 181 -16.16 3.67 14.01
N LYS A 182 -17.43 3.40 13.69
CA LYS A 182 -18.39 2.81 14.65
C LYS A 182 -17.89 1.49 15.22
N HIS A 183 -17.41 0.59 14.37
CA HIS A 183 -16.93 -0.73 14.81
C HIS A 183 -15.67 -0.62 15.68
N ARG A 184 -14.77 0.31 15.34
CA ARG A 184 -13.53 0.57 16.09
C ARG A 184 -13.79 1.26 17.43
N GLN A 185 -14.63 2.29 17.46
CA GLN A 185 -15.00 3.07 18.64
C GLN A 185 -15.70 2.20 19.67
N ASN A 186 -16.67 1.40 19.24
CA ASN A 186 -17.45 0.53 20.12
C ASN A 186 -16.72 -0.77 20.50
N TYR A 187 -15.47 -0.95 20.04
CA TYR A 187 -14.68 -2.17 20.23
C TYR A 187 -15.52 -3.45 19.98
N SER A 188 -16.27 -3.41 18.88
CA SER A 188 -17.34 -4.36 18.60
C SER A 188 -16.84 -5.81 18.45
N LYS A 189 -17.73 -6.80 18.56
CA LYS A 189 -17.38 -8.22 18.31
C LYS A 189 -16.73 -8.43 16.94
N ILE A 190 -17.22 -7.73 15.91
CA ILE A 190 -16.67 -7.77 14.56
C ILE A 190 -15.24 -7.21 14.53
N TYR A 191 -15.00 -6.08 15.20
CA TYR A 191 -13.67 -5.49 15.30
C TYR A 191 -12.68 -6.41 16.04
N LYS A 192 -13.10 -7.02 17.16
CA LYS A 192 -12.28 -8.01 17.89
C LYS A 192 -11.90 -9.20 17.01
N LYS A 193 -12.84 -9.70 16.20
CA LYS A 193 -12.59 -10.80 15.26
C LYS A 193 -11.60 -10.39 14.17
N TYR A 194 -11.78 -9.20 13.57
CA TYR A 194 -10.82 -8.60 12.65
C TYR A 194 -9.42 -8.54 13.27
N TRP A 195 -9.33 -8.00 14.49
CA TRP A 195 -8.07 -7.79 15.20
C TRP A 195 -7.32 -9.11 15.44
N ALA A 196 -8.04 -10.16 15.87
CA ALA A 196 -7.46 -11.48 16.05
C ALA A 196 -6.92 -12.06 14.72
N ILE A 197 -7.69 -11.98 13.63
CA ILE A 197 -7.25 -12.46 12.31
C ILE A 197 -5.99 -11.72 11.84
N ARG A 198 -5.96 -10.39 11.99
CA ARG A 198 -4.79 -9.57 11.61
C ARG A 198 -3.54 -9.98 12.40
N ASN A 199 -3.67 -10.28 13.70
CA ASN A 199 -2.54 -10.66 14.55
C ASN A 199 -2.04 -12.09 14.35
N ASP A 200 -2.86 -12.96 13.75
CA ASP A 200 -2.50 -14.34 13.42
C ASP A 200 -1.71 -14.43 12.10
N LEU A 201 -1.69 -13.35 11.31
CA LEU A 201 -0.93 -13.30 10.06
C LEU A 201 0.58 -13.39 10.33
N THR A 202 1.25 -14.21 9.52
CA THR A 202 2.70 -14.31 9.47
C THR A 202 3.26 -13.47 8.32
N SER A 203 4.18 -12.57 8.62
CA SER A 203 4.90 -11.79 7.61
C SER A 203 5.92 -12.64 6.85
N LEU A 204 5.84 -12.64 5.53
CA LEU A 204 6.78 -13.33 4.65
C LEU A 204 7.77 -12.34 4.04
N CYS A 205 9.04 -12.44 4.44
CA CYS A 205 10.09 -11.59 3.91
C CYS A 205 10.86 -12.28 2.78
N TYR A 206 11.17 -11.54 1.72
CA TYR A 206 11.96 -11.98 0.59
C TYR A 206 13.06 -10.96 0.30
N LEU A 207 14.27 -11.46 0.05
CA LEU A 207 15.43 -10.68 -0.32
C LEU A 207 15.81 -10.96 -1.77
N GLN A 208 16.07 -9.90 -2.55
CA GLN A 208 16.71 -10.08 -3.85
C GLN A 208 18.17 -10.54 -3.67
N ARG A 209 18.49 -11.71 -4.22
CA ARG A 209 19.87 -12.17 -4.44
C ARG A 209 20.04 -12.49 -5.92
N ALA A 210 20.93 -11.76 -6.59
CA ALA A 210 21.01 -11.74 -8.05
C ALA A 210 19.62 -11.49 -8.67
N ASN A 211 19.15 -12.36 -9.58
CA ASN A 211 17.83 -12.23 -10.23
C ASN A 211 16.74 -13.12 -9.60
N ARG A 212 16.89 -13.50 -8.33
CA ARG A 212 15.95 -14.38 -7.62
C ARG A 212 15.56 -13.82 -6.26
N LEU A 213 14.38 -14.23 -5.80
CA LEU A 213 13.86 -13.94 -4.47
C LEU A 213 14.17 -15.10 -3.53
N GLN A 214 14.87 -14.83 -2.44
CA GLN A 214 15.12 -15.78 -1.37
C GLN A 214 14.27 -15.41 -0.15
N LYS A 215 13.48 -16.36 0.37
CA LYS A 215 12.73 -16.15 1.62
C LYS A 215 13.70 -15.98 2.79
N LEU A 216 13.47 -14.96 3.61
CA LEU A 216 14.15 -14.73 4.87
C LEU A 216 13.25 -15.13 6.05
N ILE A 217 13.88 -15.57 7.12
CA ILE A 217 13.23 -15.70 8.43
C ILE A 217 13.47 -14.36 9.12
N ILE A 218 12.39 -13.63 9.37
CA ILE A 218 12.43 -12.36 10.12
C ILE A 218 11.69 -12.56 11.42
#